data_AF-A0ABD4KXG8-F1
#
_entry.id   AF-A0ABD4KXG8-F1
#
_cell.length_a   1.000
_cell.length_b   1.000
_cell.length_c   1.000
_cell.angle_alpha   90.00
_cell.angle_beta   90.00
_cell.angle_gamma   90.00
#
_symmetry.space_group_name_H-M   'P 1'
#
loop_
_entity.id
_entity.type
_entity.pdbx_description
1 polymer ?
#
loop_
_entity_poly.entity_id
_entity_poly.type
_entity_poly.pdbx_seq_one_letter_code
_entity_poly.pdbx_strand_id
1 'polypeptide(L)'
;MTDSQDITAAEPSRTEATTAGPRQVLQVGETRYTLLGTAHVSAQSAAEVRELIRSGDFDAVAIELCPSRHHSLVEPDALADQDLFQVFRQGKAGMVAASLALGAFQQRLAEQSGIEPGAEMRAALEESEAAGLPLLLVDRDVGITLKRIYTNVPWWQRMGLITGLLSSVVSRQEVSPAEIERLKEGDVLESTFSEFAEQSEALYTPLIRERDRYMALRLAEENPGRYRNVLVVIGAGHLKGLGEHLAAPLPQAPGVEREALEHTPPRSRIWKLLPWLITALVLTGFAIGFSRDTGLGLQLVGEWFLINGVLSALGSAIALGHPVTIAATFVAAPLTSLNPTIGAGFVAAGVELAMRKPKVRDFSALRHDVASVKGWWRNRVSRTLLVFMLATIGSAAGTWVAGLRIAGALFGSGS
;
A
#
# COMPACT_ATOMS: atom_id res chain seq x y z
N MET A 1 -23.81 75.57 15.95
CA MET A 1 -23.06 74.89 14.88
C MET A 1 -21.64 74.74 15.42
N THR A 2 -21.13 73.59 15.83
CA THR A 2 -21.51 72.17 15.75
C THR A 2 -20.68 71.47 16.83
N ASP A 3 -21.34 70.69 17.70
CA ASP A 3 -20.67 69.76 18.61
C ASP A 3 -20.05 68.62 17.79
N SER A 4 -18.73 68.44 17.90
CA SER A 4 -18.06 67.23 17.41
C SER A 4 -17.99 66.22 18.55
N GLN A 5 -18.85 65.21 18.47
CA GLN A 5 -18.77 64.00 19.28
C GLN A 5 -17.62 63.14 18.75
N ASP A 6 -16.58 63.00 19.55
CA ASP A 6 -15.49 62.04 19.32
C ASP A 6 -15.97 60.67 19.83
N ILE A 7 -16.56 59.87 18.93
CA ILE A 7 -16.98 58.50 19.22
C ILE A 7 -15.73 57.64 19.17
N THR A 8 -15.24 57.29 20.36
CA THR A 8 -14.22 56.24 20.56
C THR A 8 -14.79 54.92 20.04
N ALA A 9 -14.38 54.53 18.83
CA ALA A 9 -14.61 53.19 18.31
C ALA A 9 -13.77 52.20 19.11
N ALA A 10 -14.42 51.46 20.00
CA ALA A 10 -13.82 50.32 20.69
C ALA A 10 -13.36 49.29 19.65
N GLU A 11 -12.05 49.03 19.61
CA GLU A 11 -11.49 47.91 18.85
C GLU A 11 -12.07 46.59 19.38
N PRO A 12 -12.58 45.69 18.52
CA PRO A 12 -12.94 44.36 18.98
C PRO A 12 -11.68 43.61 19.39
N SER A 13 -11.67 43.19 20.65
CA SER A 13 -10.63 42.38 21.28
C SER A 13 -10.31 41.16 20.42
N ARG A 14 -9.13 41.14 19.82
CA ARG A 14 -8.54 39.93 19.22
C ARG A 14 -8.18 38.97 20.35
N THR A 15 -9.13 38.10 20.69
CA THR A 15 -8.88 36.95 21.56
C THR A 15 -9.60 35.74 20.97
N GLU A 16 -9.07 35.26 19.85
CA GLU A 16 -9.31 33.88 19.40
C GLU A 16 -7.93 33.26 19.16
N ALA A 17 -7.51 32.44 20.13
CA ALA A 17 -6.39 31.53 19.96
C ALA A 17 -6.83 30.46 18.94
N THR A 18 -6.40 30.63 17.69
CA THR A 18 -6.63 29.71 16.58
C THR A 18 -5.99 28.35 16.87
N THR A 19 -6.82 27.44 17.39
CA THR A 19 -6.46 26.05 17.72
C THR A 19 -7.23 25.01 16.90
N ALA A 20 -8.09 25.44 15.97
CA ALA A 20 -8.90 24.58 15.13
C ALA A 20 -8.18 24.21 13.82
N GLY A 21 -8.16 22.93 13.45
CA GLY A 21 -7.75 22.47 12.12
C GLY A 21 -8.66 23.02 11.02
N PRO A 22 -8.31 22.82 9.74
CA PRO A 22 -9.13 23.30 8.64
C PRO A 22 -10.50 22.60 8.64
N ARG A 23 -11.58 23.38 8.73
CA ARG A 23 -12.96 22.90 8.80
C ARG A 23 -13.80 23.46 7.67
N GLN A 24 -14.72 22.66 7.16
CA GLN A 24 -15.72 23.09 6.18
C GLN A 24 -17.09 22.53 6.56
N VAL A 25 -18.12 23.37 6.50
CA VAL A 25 -19.51 22.94 6.77
C VAL A 25 -20.32 23.06 5.49
N LEU A 26 -21.05 22.00 5.17
CA LEU A 26 -21.86 21.90 3.96
C LEU A 26 -23.24 21.35 4.31
N GLN A 27 -24.27 21.86 3.65
CA GLN A 27 -25.63 21.32 3.75
C GLN A 27 -25.97 20.57 2.46
N VAL A 28 -26.30 19.28 2.57
CA VAL A 28 -26.70 18.43 1.44
C VAL A 28 -28.04 17.79 1.79
N GLY A 29 -29.11 18.27 1.14
CA GLY A 29 -30.47 17.92 1.52
C GLY A 29 -30.74 18.32 2.98
N GLU A 30 -31.23 17.38 3.79
CA GLU A 30 -31.48 17.60 5.22
C GLU A 30 -30.25 17.39 6.11
N THR A 31 -29.14 16.91 5.56
CA THR A 31 -27.93 16.62 6.33
C THR A 31 -26.94 17.78 6.29
N ARG A 32 -26.49 18.20 7.48
CA ARG A 32 -25.34 19.07 7.71
C ARG A 32 -24.08 18.22 7.89
N TYR A 33 -23.16 18.31 6.95
CA TYR A 33 -21.83 17.71 7.03
C TYR A 33 -20.85 18.73 7.60
N THR A 34 -20.13 18.36 8.66
CA THR A 34 -18.97 19.12 9.16
C THR A 34 -17.73 18.32 8.84
N LEU A 35 -16.99 18.77 7.82
CA LEU A 35 -15.73 18.18 7.40
C LEU A 35 -14.61 18.75 8.26
N LEU A 36 -13.86 17.87 8.93
CA LEU A 36 -12.67 18.18 9.69
C LEU A 36 -11.45 17.62 8.97
N GLY A 37 -10.58 18.51 8.48
CA GLY A 37 -9.27 18.13 7.93
C GLY A 37 -8.24 17.92 9.04
N THR A 38 -7.64 16.74 9.06
CA THR A 38 -6.67 16.30 10.06
C THR A 38 -5.29 16.08 9.45
N ALA A 39 -4.25 16.23 10.28
CA ALA A 39 -2.91 15.78 9.92
C ALA A 39 -2.66 14.43 10.61
N HIS A 40 -2.42 13.36 9.84
CA HIS A 40 -2.34 11.95 10.29
C HIS A 40 -1.23 11.60 11.30
N VAL A 41 -0.50 12.61 11.78
CA VAL A 41 0.58 12.52 12.76
C VAL A 41 0.52 13.73 13.72
N SER A 42 -0.68 14.19 14.07
CA SER A 42 -0.88 15.37 14.93
C SER A 42 -1.73 15.02 16.16
N ALA A 43 -1.11 15.14 17.34
CA ALA A 43 -1.81 15.03 18.62
C ALA A 43 -2.93 16.07 18.77
N GLN A 44 -2.75 17.25 18.15
CA GLN A 44 -3.76 18.31 18.13
C GLN A 44 -5.00 17.88 17.33
N SER A 45 -4.82 17.26 16.16
CA SER A 45 -5.95 16.74 15.37
C SER A 45 -6.72 15.67 16.14
N ALA A 46 -6.03 14.80 16.88
CA ALA A 46 -6.69 13.81 17.72
C ALA A 46 -7.47 14.45 18.88
N ALA A 47 -6.93 15.50 19.54
CA ALA A 47 -7.63 16.21 20.59
C ALA A 47 -8.90 16.91 20.07
N GLU A 48 -8.80 17.55 18.90
CA GLU A 48 -9.92 18.24 18.24
C GLU A 48 -11.05 17.28 17.86
N VAL A 49 -10.72 16.09 17.36
CA VAL A 49 -11.70 15.03 17.10
C VAL A 49 -12.45 14.65 18.37
N ARG A 50 -11.74 14.46 19.49
CA ARG A 50 -12.39 14.14 20.78
C ARG A 50 -13.32 15.24 21.25
N GLU A 51 -12.88 16.49 21.14
CA GLU A 51 -13.67 17.65 21.55
C GLU A 51 -14.98 17.74 20.76
N LEU A 52 -14.91 17.61 19.43
CA LEU A 52 -16.10 17.68 18.57
C LEU A 52 -17.07 16.53 18.80
N ILE A 53 -16.58 15.30 18.97
CA ILE A 53 -17.48 14.17 19.23
C ILE A 53 -18.16 14.32 20.59
N ARG A 54 -17.43 14.80 21.61
CA ARG A 54 -17.95 15.03 22.96
C ARG A 54 -18.88 16.24 23.08
N SER A 55 -18.93 17.13 22.09
CA SER A 55 -19.82 18.29 22.14
C SER A 55 -21.30 17.88 22.11
N GLY A 56 -21.62 16.71 21.54
CA GLY A 56 -22.98 16.21 21.40
C GLY A 56 -23.74 16.80 20.22
N ASP A 57 -23.08 17.54 19.33
CA ASP A 57 -23.71 18.20 18.18
C ASP A 57 -24.00 17.25 17.00
N PHE A 58 -23.45 16.03 17.04
CA PHE A 58 -23.45 15.08 15.93
C PHE A 58 -24.26 13.82 16.25
N ASP A 59 -24.93 13.27 15.23
CA ASP A 59 -25.69 12.02 15.31
C ASP A 59 -25.04 10.86 14.54
N ALA A 60 -23.94 11.13 13.81
CA ALA A 60 -23.03 10.13 13.24
C ALA A 60 -21.62 10.69 13.04
N VAL A 61 -20.63 9.79 12.99
CA VAL A 61 -19.24 10.12 12.67
C VAL A 61 -18.80 9.30 11.46
N ALA A 62 -18.24 9.95 10.44
CA ALA A 62 -17.64 9.32 9.28
C ALA A 62 -16.13 9.52 9.28
N ILE A 63 -15.36 8.48 8.94
CA ILE A 63 -13.89 8.52 8.97
C ILE A 63 -13.26 8.05 7.67
N GLU A 64 -12.13 8.65 7.28
CA GLU A 64 -11.28 8.25 6.15
C GLU A 64 -10.56 6.92 6.41
N LEU A 65 -11.34 5.86 6.58
CA LEU A 65 -10.85 4.53 6.88
C LEU A 65 -11.70 3.49 6.16
N CYS A 66 -11.03 2.52 5.54
CA CYS A 66 -11.69 1.38 4.90
C CYS A 66 -11.80 0.19 5.87
N PRO A 67 -12.69 -0.79 5.60
CA PRO A 67 -12.92 -1.94 6.50
C PRO A 67 -11.64 -2.72 6.85
N SER A 68 -10.74 -2.93 5.89
CA SER A 68 -9.46 -3.63 6.14
C SER A 68 -8.55 -2.88 7.11
N ARG A 69 -8.45 -1.54 6.96
CA ARG A 69 -7.66 -0.71 7.88
C ARG A 69 -8.32 -0.59 9.25
N HIS A 70 -9.65 -0.51 9.29
CA HIS A 70 -10.41 -0.56 10.54
C HIS A 70 -10.14 -1.84 11.32
N HIS A 71 -10.30 -3.01 10.67
CA HIS A 71 -9.98 -4.31 11.28
C HIS A 71 -8.52 -4.37 11.78
N SER A 72 -7.58 -3.80 11.03
CA SER A 72 -6.16 -3.75 11.45
C SER A 72 -5.89 -2.81 12.64
N LEU A 73 -6.73 -1.80 12.87
CA LEU A 73 -6.62 -0.90 14.02
C LEU A 73 -7.26 -1.49 15.28
N VAL A 74 -8.39 -2.17 15.13
CA VAL A 74 -9.13 -2.80 16.23
C VAL A 74 -8.52 -4.15 16.65
N GLU A 75 -8.11 -4.96 15.67
CA GLU A 75 -7.55 -6.31 15.88
C GLU A 75 -6.17 -6.45 15.21
N PRO A 76 -5.12 -5.76 15.72
CA PRO A 76 -3.79 -5.75 15.10
C PRO A 76 -3.13 -7.15 15.02
N ASP A 77 -3.51 -8.07 15.91
CA ASP A 77 -2.97 -9.43 15.97
C ASP A 77 -3.73 -10.45 15.11
N ALA A 78 -4.89 -10.11 14.51
CA ALA A 78 -5.68 -11.08 13.73
C ALA A 78 -4.95 -11.59 12.47
N LEU A 79 -4.02 -10.81 11.91
CA LEU A 79 -3.17 -11.25 10.80
C LEU A 79 -2.11 -12.27 11.26
N ALA A 80 -1.73 -12.21 12.54
CA ALA A 80 -0.76 -13.12 13.13
C ALA A 80 -1.29 -14.57 13.23
N ASP A 81 -2.62 -14.70 13.28
CA ASP A 81 -3.28 -16.00 13.39
C ASP A 81 -3.59 -16.65 12.03
N GLN A 82 -3.28 -15.99 10.90
CA GLN A 82 -3.49 -16.56 9.57
C GLN A 82 -2.35 -17.51 9.16
N ASP A 83 -2.71 -18.70 8.66
CA ASP A 83 -1.75 -19.67 8.13
C ASP A 83 -1.10 -19.13 6.84
N LEU A 84 0.22 -18.92 6.86
CA LEU A 84 1.01 -18.49 5.71
C LEU A 84 0.80 -19.39 4.49
N PHE A 85 0.55 -20.68 4.69
CA PHE A 85 0.29 -21.60 3.60
C PHE A 85 -1.00 -21.23 2.85
N GLN A 86 -2.05 -20.80 3.56
CA GLN A 86 -3.27 -20.29 2.93
C GLN A 86 -3.03 -18.98 2.19
N VAL A 87 -2.23 -18.07 2.77
CA VAL A 87 -1.86 -16.80 2.13
C VAL A 87 -1.11 -17.03 0.81
N PHE A 88 -0.14 -17.95 0.79
CA PHE A 88 0.60 -18.32 -0.42
C PHE A 88 -0.30 -18.98 -1.46
N ARG A 89 -1.13 -19.95 -1.05
CA ARG A 89 -2.04 -20.67 -1.93
C ARG A 89 -3.08 -19.75 -2.58
N GLN A 90 -3.53 -18.73 -1.86
CA GLN A 90 -4.47 -17.73 -2.37
C GLN A 90 -3.81 -16.62 -3.21
N GLY A 91 -2.48 -16.66 -3.39
CA GLY A 91 -1.74 -15.62 -4.12
C GLY A 91 -1.71 -14.26 -3.41
N LYS A 92 -2.08 -14.21 -2.12
CA LYS A 92 -2.17 -12.99 -1.31
C LYS A 92 -0.84 -12.58 -0.67
N ALA A 93 0.21 -13.38 -0.85
CA ALA A 93 1.53 -13.13 -0.25
C ALA A 93 2.12 -11.75 -0.58
N GLY A 94 1.92 -11.25 -1.80
CA GLY A 94 2.37 -9.91 -2.18
C GLY A 94 1.62 -8.80 -1.43
N MET A 95 0.31 -8.97 -1.19
CA MET A 95 -0.51 -8.01 -0.43
C MET A 95 -0.14 -8.03 1.05
N VAL A 96 0.08 -9.22 1.63
CA VAL A 96 0.57 -9.35 3.02
C VAL A 96 1.97 -8.77 3.18
N ALA A 97 2.88 -8.99 2.23
CA ALA A 97 4.20 -8.36 2.28
C ALA A 97 4.11 -6.83 2.21
N ALA A 98 3.22 -6.29 1.38
CA ALA A 98 2.98 -4.85 1.29
C ALA A 98 2.35 -4.27 2.57
N SER A 99 1.38 -4.95 3.17
CA SER A 99 0.76 -4.51 4.43
C SER A 99 1.74 -4.55 5.59
N LEU A 100 2.59 -5.58 5.67
CA LEU A 100 3.67 -5.66 6.65
C LEU A 100 4.72 -4.56 6.45
N ALA A 101 5.14 -4.31 5.21
CA ALA A 101 6.10 -3.25 4.90
C ALA A 101 5.55 -1.86 5.24
N LEU A 102 4.28 -1.60 4.91
CA LEU A 102 3.60 -0.35 5.26
C LEU A 102 3.42 -0.20 6.77
N GLY A 103 3.01 -1.27 7.46
CA GLY A 103 2.88 -1.29 8.92
C GLY A 103 4.22 -1.05 9.62
N ALA A 104 5.32 -1.57 9.06
CA ALA A 104 6.68 -1.31 9.51
C ALA A 104 7.11 0.14 9.31
N PHE A 105 6.81 0.72 8.14
CA PHE A 105 7.06 2.14 7.88
C PHE A 105 6.28 3.04 8.85
N GLN A 106 5.00 2.72 9.07
CA GLN A 106 4.15 3.42 10.04
C GLN A 106 4.70 3.30 11.47
N GLN A 107 5.08 2.11 11.92
CA GLN A 107 5.64 1.90 13.25
C GLN A 107 6.91 2.73 13.46
N ARG A 108 7.79 2.77 12.45
CA ARG A 108 9.03 3.56 12.52
C ARG A 108 8.76 5.07 12.58
N LEU A 109 7.76 5.55 11.85
CA LEU A 109 7.35 6.96 11.91
C LEU A 109 6.77 7.31 13.29
N ALA A 110 6.04 6.37 13.91
CA ALA A 110 5.51 6.50 15.27
C ALA A 110 6.62 6.69 16.31
N GLU A 111 7.63 5.81 16.26
CA GLU A 111 8.76 5.84 17.20
C GLU A 111 9.62 7.11 17.07
N GLN A 112 9.72 7.67 15.86
CA GLN A 112 10.50 8.89 15.61
C GLN A 112 9.76 10.19 15.98
N SER A 113 8.43 10.21 15.84
CA SER A 113 7.61 11.39 16.12
C SER A 113 6.99 11.41 17.51
N GLY A 114 7.00 10.28 18.23
CA GLY A 114 6.32 10.12 19.52
C GLY A 114 4.78 10.15 19.41
N ILE A 115 4.25 10.21 18.18
CA ILE A 115 2.82 10.28 17.86
C ILE A 115 2.45 9.01 17.13
N GLU A 116 1.44 8.28 17.60
CA GLU A 116 0.92 7.12 16.89
C GLU A 116 0.27 7.57 15.57
N PRO A 117 0.72 7.08 14.40
CA PRO A 117 0.07 7.36 13.13
C PRO A 117 -1.38 6.88 13.17
N GLY A 118 -2.30 7.74 12.75
CA GLY A 118 -3.73 7.45 12.83
C GLY A 118 -4.36 7.69 14.21
N ALA A 119 -3.70 8.41 15.12
CA ALA A 119 -4.23 8.78 16.43
C ALA A 119 -5.58 9.51 16.32
N GLU A 120 -5.79 10.31 15.29
CA GLU A 120 -7.05 10.99 14.99
C GLU A 120 -8.17 10.01 14.62
N MET A 121 -7.86 8.95 13.86
CA MET A 121 -8.83 7.92 13.48
C MET A 121 -9.17 7.02 14.67
N ARG A 122 -8.17 6.70 15.50
CA ARG A 122 -8.39 5.96 16.77
C ARG A 122 -9.25 6.77 17.74
N ALA A 123 -8.96 8.06 17.89
CA ALA A 123 -9.78 8.96 18.70
C ALA A 123 -11.23 9.01 18.18
N ALA A 124 -11.44 9.09 16.86
CA ALA A 124 -12.79 9.07 16.30
C ALA A 124 -13.52 7.75 16.63
N LEU A 125 -12.83 6.61 16.54
CA LEU A 125 -13.39 5.29 16.83
C LEU A 125 -13.77 5.15 18.31
N GLU A 126 -12.83 5.44 19.21
CA GLU A 126 -13.02 5.32 20.67
C GLU A 126 -14.14 6.25 21.17
N GLU A 127 -14.15 7.51 20.73
CA GLU A 127 -15.15 8.48 21.19
C GLU A 127 -16.53 8.25 20.57
N SER A 128 -16.59 7.76 19.32
CA SER A 128 -17.88 7.38 18.71
C SER A 128 -18.50 6.19 19.47
N GLU A 129 -17.69 5.19 19.81
CA GLU A 129 -18.15 4.06 20.63
C GLU A 129 -18.61 4.50 22.02
N ALA A 130 -17.81 5.35 22.70
CA ALA A 130 -18.15 5.88 24.01
C ALA A 130 -19.44 6.74 24.02
N ALA A 131 -19.66 7.50 22.95
CA ALA A 131 -20.86 8.32 22.76
C ALA A 131 -22.07 7.54 22.20
N GLY A 132 -21.89 6.26 21.83
CA GLY A 132 -22.92 5.45 21.18
C GLY A 132 -23.31 5.94 19.78
N LEU A 133 -22.41 6.66 19.10
CA LEU A 133 -22.62 7.20 17.76
C LEU A 133 -22.27 6.15 16.70
N PRO A 134 -23.05 6.06 15.61
CA PRO A 134 -22.72 5.20 14.49
C PRO A 134 -21.48 5.72 13.77
N LEU A 135 -20.52 4.82 13.53
CA LEU A 135 -19.28 5.08 12.81
C LEU A 135 -19.39 4.62 11.35
N LEU A 136 -19.22 5.54 10.40
CA LEU A 136 -19.27 5.30 8.96
C LEU A 136 -17.85 5.22 8.38
N LEU A 137 -17.51 4.06 7.80
CA LEU A 137 -16.24 3.85 7.10
C LEU A 137 -16.39 4.27 5.63
N VAL A 138 -15.81 5.42 5.27
CA VAL A 138 -16.12 6.05 3.97
C VAL A 138 -15.01 5.92 2.93
N ASP A 139 -13.83 5.42 3.29
CA ASP A 139 -12.69 5.35 2.37
C ASP A 139 -12.60 4.01 1.62
N ARG A 140 -11.93 4.06 0.47
CA ARG A 140 -11.68 2.91 -0.42
C ARG A 140 -10.61 1.99 0.17
N ASP A 141 -10.69 0.70 -0.16
CA ASP A 141 -9.64 -0.25 0.17
C ASP A 141 -8.26 0.22 -0.34
N VAL A 142 -7.27 0.22 0.55
CA VAL A 142 -5.92 0.72 0.25
C VAL A 142 -5.24 -0.16 -0.81
N GLY A 143 -5.51 -1.46 -0.83
CA GLY A 143 -4.99 -2.38 -1.84
C GLY A 143 -5.53 -2.05 -3.24
N ILE A 144 -6.80 -1.69 -3.36
CA ILE A 144 -7.40 -1.21 -4.61
C ILE A 144 -6.72 0.09 -5.05
N THR A 145 -6.59 1.07 -4.14
CA THR A 145 -5.93 2.35 -4.43
C THR A 145 -4.50 2.13 -4.94
N LEU A 146 -3.69 1.30 -4.25
CA LEU A 146 -2.34 0.94 -4.67
C LEU A 146 -2.30 0.22 -6.02
N LYS A 147 -3.27 -0.65 -6.29
CA LYS A 147 -3.37 -1.34 -7.58
C LYS A 147 -3.73 -0.38 -8.73
N ARG A 148 -4.58 0.62 -8.49
CA ARG A 148 -4.92 1.66 -9.47
C ARG A 148 -3.73 2.57 -9.73
N ILE A 149 -3.00 2.99 -8.70
CA ILE A 149 -1.72 3.70 -8.84
C ILE A 149 -0.76 2.90 -9.72
N TYR A 150 -0.54 1.62 -9.38
CA TYR A 150 0.36 0.77 -10.14
C TYR A 150 -0.07 0.63 -11.61
N THR A 151 -1.37 0.61 -11.89
CA THR A 151 -1.92 0.47 -13.23
C THR A 151 -1.85 1.77 -14.04
N ASN A 152 -2.13 2.92 -13.41
CA ASN A 152 -2.12 4.25 -14.04
C ASN A 152 -0.71 4.77 -14.28
N VAL A 153 0.26 4.46 -13.41
CA VAL A 153 1.63 4.93 -13.57
C VAL A 153 2.31 4.18 -14.72
N PRO A 154 2.85 4.88 -15.73
CA PRO A 154 3.58 4.26 -16.82
C PRO A 154 4.82 3.49 -16.35
N TRP A 155 5.15 2.38 -17.01
CA TRP A 155 6.20 1.46 -16.54
C TRP A 155 7.57 2.11 -16.35
N TRP A 156 7.90 3.15 -17.14
CA TRP A 156 9.16 3.88 -17.01
C TRP A 156 9.20 4.78 -15.77
N GLN A 157 8.09 5.45 -15.43
CA GLN A 157 8.00 6.26 -14.21
C GLN A 157 8.08 5.40 -12.95
N ARG A 158 7.61 4.14 -13.02
CA ARG A 158 7.73 3.18 -11.89
C ARG A 158 9.18 2.97 -11.44
N MET A 159 10.13 2.98 -12.38
CA MET A 159 11.54 2.84 -12.03
C MET A 159 12.03 4.05 -11.23
N GLY A 160 11.67 5.26 -11.66
CA GLY A 160 11.96 6.51 -10.94
C GLY A 160 11.40 6.52 -9.51
N LEU A 161 10.17 6.05 -9.33
CA LEU A 161 9.55 5.94 -8.00
C LEU A 161 10.28 4.93 -7.10
N ILE A 162 10.63 3.75 -7.62
CA ILE A 162 11.39 2.75 -6.86
C ILE A 162 12.77 3.30 -6.48
N THR A 163 13.47 3.96 -7.40
CA THR A 163 14.77 4.58 -7.11
C THR A 163 14.65 5.71 -6.09
N GLY A 164 13.58 6.51 -6.17
CA GLY A 164 13.30 7.59 -5.22
C GLY A 164 13.03 7.06 -3.81
N LEU A 165 12.22 6.01 -3.68
CA LEU A 165 11.95 5.34 -2.40
C LEU A 165 13.20 4.67 -1.81
N LEU A 166 14.03 4.04 -2.64
CA LEU A 166 15.30 3.48 -2.16
C LEU A 166 16.26 4.58 -1.71
N SER A 167 16.32 5.69 -2.44
CA SER A 167 17.10 6.87 -2.07
C SER A 167 16.63 7.47 -0.75
N SER A 168 15.31 7.56 -0.50
CA SER A 168 14.78 8.11 0.75
C SER A 168 15.03 7.21 1.96
N VAL A 169 15.08 5.88 1.79
CA VAL A 169 15.45 4.95 2.87
C VAL A 169 16.94 5.05 3.23
N VAL A 170 17.80 5.34 2.24
CA VAL A 170 19.24 5.54 2.43
C VAL A 170 19.54 6.94 2.97
N SER A 171 18.78 7.95 2.54
CA SER A 171 18.88 9.33 2.98
C SER A 171 18.05 9.53 4.25
N ARG A 172 18.66 9.29 5.43
CA ARG A 172 18.11 9.77 6.71
C ARG A 172 18.30 11.28 6.78
N GLN A 173 17.46 12.04 6.09
CA GLN A 173 17.36 13.48 6.34
C GLN A 173 16.39 13.69 7.51
N GLU A 174 16.91 14.18 8.62
CA GLU A 174 16.11 14.67 9.73
C GLU A 174 15.41 15.94 9.27
N VAL A 175 14.08 15.91 9.20
CA VAL A 175 13.26 17.07 8.85
C VAL A 175 13.35 18.06 10.00
N SER A 176 13.75 19.29 9.69
CA SER A 176 13.94 20.31 10.73
C SER A 176 12.59 20.76 11.30
N PRO A 177 12.52 21.17 12.58
CA PRO A 177 11.28 21.72 13.17
C PRO A 177 10.70 22.89 12.36
N ALA A 178 11.55 23.67 11.70
CA ALA A 178 11.14 24.78 10.84
C ALA A 178 10.42 24.34 9.55
N GLU A 179 10.76 23.16 9.00
CA GLU A 179 10.03 22.57 7.86
C GLU A 179 8.68 21.99 8.30
N ILE A 180 8.61 21.43 9.51
CA ILE A 180 7.34 20.94 10.10
C ILE A 180 6.37 22.11 10.35
N GLU A 181 6.87 23.27 10.77
CA GLU A 181 6.05 24.45 11.02
C GLU A 181 5.54 25.09 9.73
N ARG A 182 6.35 25.12 8.66
CA ARG A 182 5.90 25.53 7.32
C ARG A 182 4.79 24.63 6.76
N LEU A 183 4.74 23.36 7.12
CA LEU A 183 3.66 22.45 6.72
C LEU A 183 2.33 22.67 7.48
N LYS A 184 2.32 23.50 8.55
CA LYS A 184 1.10 23.80 9.32
C LYS A 184 0.34 25.01 8.80
N GLU A 185 0.97 25.84 7.98
CA GLU A 185 0.30 26.95 7.30
C GLU A 185 -0.52 26.36 6.14
N GLY A 186 -1.85 26.46 6.21
CA GLY A 186 -2.79 25.83 5.26
C GLY A 186 -2.48 26.14 3.79
N ASP A 187 -1.83 27.27 3.51
CA ASP A 187 -1.42 27.73 2.18
C ASP A 187 -0.24 26.93 1.58
N VAL A 188 0.66 26.38 2.41
CA VAL A 188 1.80 25.57 1.96
C VAL A 188 1.38 24.15 1.62
N LEU A 189 0.40 23.60 2.36
CA LEU A 189 -0.18 22.30 2.02
C LEU A 189 -0.90 22.39 0.68
N GLU A 190 -1.77 23.37 0.47
CA GLU A 190 -2.51 23.51 -0.79
C GLU A 190 -1.57 23.73 -1.99
N SER A 191 -0.52 24.54 -1.86
CA SER A 191 0.48 24.75 -2.91
C SER A 191 1.31 23.50 -3.20
N THR A 192 1.76 22.76 -2.17
CA THR A 192 2.50 21.49 -2.35
C THR A 192 1.62 20.40 -2.96
N PHE A 193 0.34 20.32 -2.56
CA PHE A 193 -0.62 19.37 -3.14
C PHE A 193 -0.96 19.72 -4.58
N SER A 194 -1.07 21.01 -4.91
CA SER A 194 -1.30 21.48 -6.28
C SER A 194 -0.08 21.20 -7.18
N GLU A 195 1.13 21.45 -6.68
CA GLU A 195 2.37 21.12 -7.39
C GLU A 195 2.52 19.59 -7.61
N PHE A 196 2.17 18.79 -6.60
CA PHE A 196 2.13 17.33 -6.73
C PHE A 196 1.08 16.85 -7.75
N ALA A 197 -0.09 17.50 -7.79
CA ALA A 197 -1.13 17.23 -8.77
C ALA A 197 -0.69 17.55 -10.20
N GLU A 198 0.03 18.66 -10.39
CA GLU A 198 0.59 19.07 -11.68
C GLU A 198 1.74 18.16 -12.14
N GLN A 199 2.65 17.78 -11.24
CA GLN A 199 3.82 16.98 -11.57
C GLN A 199 3.50 15.48 -11.76
N SER A 200 2.45 14.97 -11.11
CA SER A 200 2.14 13.54 -11.14
C SER A 200 0.65 13.24 -11.08
N GLU A 201 -0.11 13.72 -12.07
CA GLU A 201 -1.55 13.44 -12.20
C GLU A 201 -1.87 11.92 -12.18
N ALA A 202 -0.97 11.09 -12.70
CA ALA A 202 -1.08 9.63 -12.69
C ALA A 202 -1.06 9.02 -11.27
N LEU A 203 -0.40 9.69 -10.31
CA LEU A 203 -0.41 9.34 -8.89
C LEU A 203 -1.56 10.04 -8.15
N TYR A 204 -1.71 11.34 -8.38
CA TYR A 204 -2.66 12.19 -7.70
C TYR A 204 -4.12 11.74 -7.92
N THR A 205 -4.48 11.36 -9.15
CA THR A 205 -5.84 10.93 -9.48
C THR A 205 -6.30 9.74 -8.62
N PRO A 206 -5.62 8.58 -8.60
CA PRO A 206 -6.03 7.46 -7.77
C PRO A 206 -5.78 7.67 -6.26
N LEU A 207 -4.83 8.52 -5.86
CA LEU A 207 -4.54 8.79 -4.44
C LEU A 207 -5.49 9.79 -3.78
N ILE A 208 -6.01 10.75 -4.53
CA ILE A 208 -6.80 11.87 -3.99
C ILE A 208 -8.15 11.94 -4.71
N ARG A 209 -8.21 12.37 -5.98
CA ARG A 209 -9.49 12.64 -6.68
C ARG A 209 -10.46 11.47 -6.66
N GLU A 210 -9.99 10.26 -6.96
CA GLU A 210 -10.86 9.07 -6.95
C GLU A 210 -11.35 8.73 -5.54
N ARG A 211 -10.55 8.99 -4.50
CA ARG A 211 -10.93 8.75 -3.10
C ARG A 211 -11.91 9.81 -2.60
N ASP A 212 -11.73 11.07 -2.97
CA ASP A 212 -12.69 12.13 -2.68
C ASP A 212 -14.06 11.80 -3.27
N ARG A 213 -14.08 11.38 -4.54
CA ARG A 213 -15.31 10.92 -5.19
C ARG A 213 -15.89 9.68 -4.51
N TYR A 214 -15.05 8.69 -4.17
CA TYR A 214 -15.49 7.49 -3.47
C TYR A 214 -16.14 7.82 -2.12
N MET A 215 -15.49 8.66 -1.30
CA MET A 215 -16.00 9.09 0.00
C MET A 215 -17.34 9.83 -0.13
N ALA A 216 -17.47 10.72 -1.11
CA ALA A 216 -18.73 11.42 -1.37
C ALA A 216 -19.87 10.45 -1.74
N LEU A 217 -19.60 9.49 -2.64
CA LEU A 217 -20.57 8.45 -3.02
C LEU A 217 -20.92 7.55 -1.85
N ARG A 218 -19.94 7.19 -1.03
CA ARG A 218 -20.14 6.33 0.15
C ARG A 218 -20.96 7.02 1.22
N LEU A 219 -20.73 8.30 1.48
CA LEU A 219 -21.56 9.12 2.36
C LEU A 219 -23.01 9.20 1.86
N ALA A 220 -23.21 9.37 0.54
CA ALA A 220 -24.54 9.38 -0.07
C ALA A 220 -25.30 8.05 0.08
N GLU A 221 -24.58 6.92 0.00
CA GLU A 221 -25.15 5.58 0.22
C GLU A 221 -25.52 5.31 1.69
N GLU A 222 -24.61 5.63 2.60
CA GLU A 222 -24.75 5.31 4.02
C GLU A 222 -25.70 6.28 4.74
N ASN A 223 -25.90 7.47 4.17
CA ASN A 223 -26.75 8.50 4.74
C ASN A 223 -27.77 9.09 3.75
N PRO A 224 -28.79 8.33 3.32
CA PRO A 224 -29.90 8.84 2.52
C PRO A 224 -30.91 9.64 3.38
N GLY A 225 -30.43 10.53 4.24
CA GLY A 225 -31.22 11.30 5.22
C GLY A 225 -31.42 10.60 6.56
N ARG A 226 -30.59 9.60 6.90
CA ARG A 226 -30.65 8.87 8.19
C ARG A 226 -30.12 9.71 9.36
N TYR A 227 -29.13 10.55 9.10
CA TYR A 227 -28.41 11.38 10.05
C TYR A 227 -28.44 12.83 9.59
N ARG A 228 -28.70 13.75 10.53
CA ARG A 228 -28.85 15.19 10.27
C ARG A 228 -27.56 15.96 10.49
N ASN A 229 -26.71 15.55 11.42
CA ASN A 229 -25.46 16.23 11.76
C ASN A 229 -24.31 15.23 11.75
N VAL A 230 -23.59 15.15 10.63
CA VAL A 230 -22.51 14.19 10.45
C VAL A 230 -21.16 14.89 10.56
N LEU A 231 -20.34 14.45 11.51
CA LEU A 231 -18.92 14.82 11.57
C LEU A 231 -18.13 13.92 10.61
N VAL A 232 -17.37 14.50 9.69
CA VAL A 232 -16.53 13.75 8.74
C VAL A 232 -15.06 14.06 9.03
N VAL A 233 -14.35 13.08 9.58
CA VAL A 233 -12.93 13.17 9.93
C VAL A 233 -12.08 12.60 8.81
N ILE A 234 -11.36 13.47 8.10
CA ILE A 234 -10.57 13.15 6.91
C ILE A 234 -9.20 13.81 6.99
N GLY A 235 -8.24 13.38 6.19
CA GLY A 235 -6.96 14.05 5.99
C GLY A 235 -7.16 15.40 5.31
N ALA A 236 -6.36 16.41 5.69
CA ALA A 236 -6.50 17.77 5.17
C ALA A 236 -6.46 17.87 3.64
N GLY A 237 -5.71 16.99 2.96
CA GLY A 237 -5.62 16.94 1.49
C GLY A 237 -6.94 16.54 0.78
N HIS A 238 -7.88 15.95 1.50
CA HIS A 238 -9.18 15.50 0.98
C HIS A 238 -10.30 16.52 1.22
N LEU A 239 -10.07 17.54 2.07
CA LEU A 239 -11.10 18.46 2.55
C LEU A 239 -11.81 19.18 1.40
N LYS A 240 -11.02 19.81 0.53
CA LYS A 240 -11.52 20.58 -0.62
C LYS A 240 -12.24 19.70 -1.63
N GLY A 241 -11.61 18.61 -2.07
CA GLY A 241 -12.17 17.73 -3.10
C GLY A 241 -13.44 17.01 -2.65
N LEU A 242 -13.49 16.52 -1.40
CA LEU A 242 -14.71 15.94 -0.83
C LEU A 242 -15.82 16.99 -0.74
N GLY A 243 -15.49 18.20 -0.28
CA GLY A 243 -16.46 19.30 -0.19
C GLY A 243 -17.07 19.66 -1.54
N GLU A 244 -16.25 19.75 -2.59
CA GLU A 244 -16.70 19.98 -3.97
C GLU A 244 -17.62 18.86 -4.47
N HIS A 245 -17.28 17.60 -4.22
CA HIS A 245 -18.10 16.46 -4.65
C HIS A 245 -19.43 16.34 -3.91
N LEU A 246 -19.49 16.72 -2.62
CA LEU A 246 -20.72 16.73 -1.83
C LEU A 246 -21.63 17.92 -2.20
N ALA A 247 -21.05 19.05 -2.59
CA ALA A 247 -21.81 20.22 -3.07
C ALA A 247 -22.39 20.01 -4.48
N ALA A 248 -21.74 19.17 -5.29
CA ALA A 248 -22.23 18.79 -6.60
C ALA A 248 -23.43 17.82 -6.53
N PRO A 249 -24.32 17.80 -7.52
CA PRO A 249 -25.40 16.81 -7.59
C PRO A 249 -24.86 15.38 -7.54
N LEU A 250 -25.29 14.64 -6.53
CA LEU A 250 -24.95 13.22 -6.37
C LEU A 250 -25.81 12.36 -7.33
N PRO A 251 -25.26 11.27 -7.86
CA PRO A 251 -26.01 10.37 -8.72
C PRO A 251 -27.16 9.70 -7.95
N GLN A 252 -28.25 9.34 -8.65
CA GLN A 252 -29.38 8.65 -8.03
C GLN A 252 -29.01 7.26 -7.48
N ALA A 253 -28.03 6.60 -8.10
CA ALA A 253 -27.52 5.29 -7.70
C ALA A 253 -26.00 5.38 -7.44
N PRO A 254 -25.57 5.93 -6.29
CA PRO A 254 -24.15 6.10 -5.96
C PRO A 254 -23.37 4.77 -5.95
N GLY A 255 -24.05 3.66 -5.62
CA GLY A 255 -23.52 2.29 -5.64
C GLY A 255 -22.78 1.92 -6.91
N VAL A 256 -23.37 2.20 -8.06
CA VAL A 256 -22.83 1.76 -9.36
C VAL A 256 -21.51 2.47 -9.66
N GLU A 257 -21.45 3.78 -9.40
CA GLU A 257 -20.24 4.57 -9.63
C GLU A 257 -19.16 4.23 -8.60
N ARG A 258 -19.53 4.05 -7.33
CA ARG A 258 -18.61 3.63 -6.26
C ARG A 258 -17.98 2.28 -6.59
N GLU A 259 -18.77 1.30 -7.03
CA GLU A 259 -18.25 -0.02 -7.42
C GLU A 259 -17.29 0.07 -8.61
N ALA A 260 -17.53 0.97 -9.57
CA ALA A 260 -16.57 1.21 -10.67
C ALA A 260 -15.22 1.75 -10.16
N LEU A 261 -15.20 2.46 -9.04
CA LEU A 261 -13.98 2.92 -8.37
C LEU A 261 -13.25 1.79 -7.61
N GLU A 262 -13.91 0.65 -7.37
CA GLU A 262 -13.33 -0.56 -6.77
C GLU A 262 -12.75 -1.53 -7.81
N HIS A 263 -13.32 -1.51 -9.01
CA HIS A 263 -12.86 -2.36 -10.09
C HIS A 263 -11.55 -1.86 -10.69
N THR A 264 -10.61 -2.79 -10.85
CA THR A 264 -9.33 -2.56 -11.53
C THR A 264 -9.32 -3.42 -12.79
N PRO A 265 -8.97 -2.88 -13.97
CA PRO A 265 -9.05 -3.63 -15.21
C PRO A 265 -8.21 -4.91 -15.12
N PRO A 266 -8.72 -6.04 -15.63
CA PRO A 266 -7.98 -7.30 -15.58
C PRO A 266 -6.67 -7.15 -16.35
N ARG A 267 -5.58 -7.74 -15.82
CA ARG A 267 -4.29 -7.80 -16.53
C ARG A 267 -4.52 -8.31 -17.95
N SER A 268 -3.96 -7.61 -18.94
CA SER A 268 -4.16 -7.96 -20.35
C SER A 268 -3.72 -9.41 -20.60
N ARG A 269 -4.47 -10.12 -21.46
CA ARG A 269 -4.28 -11.56 -21.72
C ARG A 269 -2.86 -11.88 -22.19
N ILE A 270 -2.18 -10.92 -22.82
CA ILE A 270 -0.81 -11.07 -23.31
C ILE A 270 0.19 -11.35 -22.17
N TRP A 271 0.02 -10.73 -21.00
CA TRP A 271 0.86 -10.99 -19.84
C TRP A 271 0.64 -12.37 -19.23
N LYS A 272 -0.53 -12.98 -19.47
CA LYS A 272 -0.80 -14.39 -19.08
C LYS A 272 -0.14 -15.37 -20.06
N LEU A 273 0.04 -14.99 -21.32
CA LEU A 273 0.66 -15.83 -22.36
C LEU A 273 2.20 -15.74 -22.34
N LEU A 274 2.76 -14.63 -21.87
CA LEU A 274 4.21 -14.40 -21.91
C LEU A 274 5.04 -15.51 -21.24
N PRO A 275 4.71 -16.02 -20.03
CA PRO A 275 5.44 -17.13 -19.44
C PRO A 275 5.38 -18.42 -20.29
N TRP A 276 4.22 -18.72 -20.88
CA TRP A 276 4.05 -19.88 -21.77
C TRP A 276 4.87 -19.74 -23.06
N LEU A 277 4.97 -18.52 -23.60
CA LEU A 277 5.82 -18.25 -24.75
C LEU A 277 7.29 -18.48 -24.41
N ILE A 278 7.77 -17.98 -23.26
CA ILE A 278 9.15 -18.22 -22.81
C ILE A 278 9.42 -19.72 -22.65
N THR A 279 8.52 -20.46 -22.00
CA THR A 279 8.64 -21.93 -21.89
C THR A 279 8.71 -22.59 -23.27
N ALA A 280 7.81 -22.23 -24.19
CA ALA A 280 7.80 -22.78 -25.54
C ALA A 280 9.10 -22.49 -26.30
N LEU A 281 9.65 -21.28 -26.18
CA LEU A 281 10.92 -20.90 -26.79
C LEU A 281 12.09 -21.71 -26.25
N VAL A 282 12.16 -21.91 -24.92
CA VAL A 282 13.24 -22.70 -24.30
C VAL A 282 13.15 -24.18 -24.72
N LEU A 283 11.95 -24.77 -24.68
CA LEU A 283 11.73 -26.14 -25.12
C LEU A 283 12.05 -26.33 -26.61
N THR A 284 11.69 -25.35 -27.44
CA THR A 284 12.06 -25.32 -28.86
C THR A 284 13.58 -25.25 -29.02
N GLY A 285 14.27 -24.43 -28.21
CA GLY A 285 15.73 -24.37 -28.18
C GLY A 285 16.37 -25.73 -27.88
N PHE A 286 15.85 -26.47 -26.89
CA PHE A 286 16.31 -27.83 -26.62
C PHE A 286 16.05 -28.77 -27.80
N ALA A 287 14.86 -28.74 -28.39
CA ALA A 287 14.52 -29.58 -29.53
C ALA A 287 15.43 -29.32 -30.74
N ILE A 288 15.76 -28.05 -31.03
CA ILE A 288 16.73 -27.69 -32.07
C ILE A 288 18.14 -28.15 -31.70
N GLY A 289 18.53 -28.04 -30.43
CA GLY A 289 19.81 -28.56 -29.95
C GLY A 289 19.95 -30.06 -30.24
N PHE A 290 18.98 -30.85 -29.79
CA PHE A 290 18.96 -32.31 -30.01
C PHE A 290 18.84 -32.71 -31.49
N SER A 291 18.15 -31.93 -32.32
CA SER A 291 18.03 -32.24 -33.75
C SER A 291 19.31 -31.98 -34.53
N ARG A 292 20.19 -31.09 -34.03
CA ARG A 292 21.51 -30.83 -34.62
C ARG A 292 22.56 -31.79 -34.10
N ASP A 293 22.64 -31.96 -32.79
CA ASP A 293 23.60 -32.86 -32.14
C ASP A 293 23.12 -33.25 -30.74
N THR A 294 23.25 -34.54 -30.39
CA THR A 294 22.79 -35.02 -29.07
C THR A 294 23.63 -34.45 -27.93
N GLY A 295 24.94 -34.25 -28.14
CA GLY A 295 25.83 -33.62 -27.17
C GLY A 295 25.46 -32.17 -26.90
N LEU A 296 25.19 -31.40 -27.95
CA LEU A 296 24.69 -30.02 -27.85
C LEU A 296 23.36 -29.97 -27.10
N GLY A 297 22.39 -30.83 -27.44
CA GLY A 297 21.11 -30.91 -26.73
C GLY A 297 21.28 -31.15 -25.22
N LEU A 298 22.12 -32.11 -24.83
CA LEU A 298 22.45 -32.39 -23.42
C LEU A 298 23.17 -31.21 -22.75
N GLN A 299 24.07 -30.53 -23.46
CA GLN A 299 24.76 -29.35 -22.95
C GLN A 299 23.75 -28.23 -22.64
N LEU A 300 22.82 -27.93 -23.55
CA LEU A 300 21.82 -26.87 -23.35
C LEU A 300 20.91 -27.17 -22.16
N VAL A 301 20.49 -28.42 -21.99
CA VAL A 301 19.70 -28.86 -20.83
C VAL A 301 20.51 -28.74 -19.54
N GLY A 302 21.77 -29.15 -19.55
CA GLY A 302 22.68 -29.05 -18.42
C GLY A 302 22.94 -27.60 -17.99
N GLU A 303 23.18 -26.71 -18.96
CA GLU A 303 23.34 -25.27 -18.72
C GLU A 303 22.07 -24.66 -18.15
N TRP A 304 20.90 -24.98 -18.70
CA TRP A 304 19.62 -24.55 -18.16
C TRP A 304 19.44 -24.99 -16.71
N PHE A 305 19.72 -26.27 -16.43
CA PHE A 305 19.58 -26.85 -15.12
C PHE A 305 20.48 -26.15 -14.10
N LEU A 306 21.77 -26.03 -14.42
CA LEU A 306 22.77 -25.46 -13.53
C LEU A 306 22.53 -23.95 -13.29
N ILE A 307 22.28 -23.17 -14.35
CA ILE A 307 22.10 -21.71 -14.21
C ILE A 307 20.86 -21.41 -13.36
N ASN A 308 19.72 -22.04 -13.66
CA ASN A 308 18.50 -21.83 -12.87
C ASN A 308 18.64 -22.32 -11.44
N GLY A 309 19.20 -23.53 -11.26
CA GLY A 309 19.39 -24.15 -9.96
C GLY A 309 20.31 -23.30 -9.07
N VAL A 310 21.49 -22.94 -9.56
CA VAL A 310 22.49 -22.19 -8.80
C VAL A 310 21.96 -20.80 -8.41
N LEU A 311 21.42 -20.03 -9.35
CA LEU A 311 20.95 -18.67 -9.04
C LEU A 311 19.81 -18.65 -8.03
N SER A 312 18.87 -19.60 -8.13
CA SER A 312 17.76 -19.72 -7.18
C SER A 312 18.21 -20.22 -5.80
N ALA A 313 19.15 -21.17 -5.78
CA ALA A 313 19.76 -21.68 -4.55
C ALA A 313 20.58 -20.59 -3.85
N LEU A 314 21.33 -19.78 -4.59
CA LEU A 314 22.03 -18.60 -4.08
C LEU A 314 21.04 -17.60 -3.46
N GLY A 315 19.91 -17.34 -4.11
CA GLY A 315 18.83 -16.51 -3.53
C GLY A 315 18.34 -17.06 -2.19
N SER A 316 18.08 -18.38 -2.12
CA SER A 316 17.69 -19.05 -0.86
C SER A 316 18.79 -18.99 0.21
N ALA A 317 20.06 -19.08 -0.21
CA ALA A 317 21.21 -19.00 0.69
C ALA A 317 21.42 -17.58 1.24
N ILE A 318 21.25 -16.54 0.41
CA ILE A 318 21.27 -15.14 0.84
C ILE A 318 20.17 -14.89 1.88
N ALA A 319 18.99 -15.49 1.72
CA ALA A 319 17.92 -15.45 2.71
C ALA A 319 18.21 -16.23 4.01
N LEU A 320 19.36 -16.91 4.11
CA LEU A 320 19.71 -17.85 5.18
C LEU A 320 18.66 -18.97 5.36
N GLY A 321 18.12 -19.46 4.24
CA GLY A 321 17.21 -20.60 4.21
C GLY A 321 17.84 -21.86 4.80
N HIS A 322 17.01 -22.82 5.20
CA HIS A 322 17.48 -24.11 5.66
C HIS A 322 18.29 -24.83 4.55
N PRO A 323 19.35 -25.59 4.87
CA PRO A 323 20.14 -26.29 3.85
C PRO A 323 19.31 -27.20 2.93
N VAL A 324 18.29 -27.86 3.48
CA VAL A 324 17.32 -28.66 2.70
C VAL A 324 16.51 -27.77 1.75
N THR A 325 16.14 -26.56 2.17
CA THR A 325 15.47 -25.58 1.31
C THR A 325 16.38 -25.16 0.17
N ILE A 326 17.66 -24.85 0.43
CA ILE A 326 18.62 -24.47 -0.61
C ILE A 326 18.77 -25.59 -1.65
N ALA A 327 18.92 -26.84 -1.21
CA ALA A 327 19.00 -28.00 -2.08
C ALA A 327 17.69 -28.24 -2.86
N ALA A 328 16.53 -28.11 -2.20
CA ALA A 328 15.23 -28.24 -2.86
C ALA A 328 15.03 -27.14 -3.92
N THR A 329 15.40 -25.90 -3.62
CA THR A 329 15.34 -24.79 -4.57
C THR A 329 16.25 -25.04 -5.78
N PHE A 330 17.47 -25.56 -5.57
CA PHE A 330 18.39 -25.91 -6.65
C PHE A 330 17.76 -26.88 -7.67
N VAL A 331 17.12 -27.94 -7.18
CA VAL A 331 16.49 -28.96 -8.03
C VAL A 331 15.17 -28.48 -8.62
N ALA A 332 14.37 -27.74 -7.84
CA ALA A 332 13.06 -27.30 -8.26
C ALA A 332 13.11 -26.18 -9.31
N ALA A 333 14.05 -25.25 -9.19
CA ALA A 333 14.14 -24.08 -10.05
C ALA A 333 14.13 -24.36 -11.56
N PRO A 334 14.96 -25.27 -12.11
CA PRO A 334 14.96 -25.54 -13.55
C PRO A 334 13.70 -26.23 -14.07
N LEU A 335 12.99 -26.96 -13.22
CA LEU A 335 11.72 -27.61 -13.55
C LEU A 335 10.55 -26.62 -13.49
N THR A 336 10.55 -25.79 -12.45
CA THR A 336 9.51 -24.79 -12.20
C THR A 336 9.62 -23.59 -13.14
N SER A 337 10.83 -23.22 -13.60
CA SER A 337 10.99 -22.19 -14.64
C SER A 337 10.41 -22.59 -16.00
N LEU A 338 10.30 -23.90 -16.28
CA LEU A 338 9.61 -24.44 -17.44
C LEU A 338 8.11 -24.67 -17.19
N ASN A 339 7.62 -24.40 -15.98
CA ASN A 339 6.21 -24.52 -15.65
C ASN A 339 5.65 -23.17 -15.15
N PRO A 340 4.93 -22.43 -16.00
CA PRO A 340 4.32 -21.15 -15.65
C PRO A 340 3.38 -21.15 -14.43
N THR A 341 2.93 -22.32 -13.95
CA THR A 341 1.94 -22.43 -12.87
C THR A 341 2.54 -22.46 -11.47
N ILE A 342 3.76 -22.97 -11.30
CA ILE A 342 4.41 -23.13 -9.99
C ILE A 342 5.84 -22.63 -10.12
N GLY A 343 6.17 -21.53 -9.45
CA GLY A 343 7.52 -20.95 -9.44
C GLY A 343 8.42 -21.55 -8.35
N ALA A 344 9.75 -21.45 -8.54
CA ALA A 344 10.77 -21.95 -7.61
C ALA A 344 10.58 -21.47 -6.17
N GLY A 345 10.16 -20.22 -5.99
CA GLY A 345 9.89 -19.65 -4.67
C GLY A 345 8.80 -20.37 -3.89
N PHE A 346 7.75 -20.89 -4.55
CA PHE A 346 6.70 -21.64 -3.86
C PHE A 346 7.23 -22.94 -3.27
N VAL A 347 8.09 -23.64 -4.02
CA VAL A 347 8.75 -24.85 -3.53
C VAL A 347 9.70 -24.50 -2.39
N ALA A 348 10.52 -23.47 -2.55
CA ALA A 348 11.44 -23.00 -1.53
C ALA A 348 10.72 -22.64 -0.22
N ALA A 349 9.65 -21.85 -0.31
CA ALA A 349 8.86 -21.45 0.85
C ALA A 349 8.13 -22.63 1.50
N GLY A 350 7.58 -23.54 0.70
CA GLY A 350 6.93 -24.75 1.21
C GLY A 350 7.89 -25.64 2.00
N VAL A 351 9.10 -25.86 1.47
CA VAL A 351 10.15 -26.63 2.16
C VAL A 351 10.65 -25.86 3.39
N GLU A 352 10.85 -24.56 3.31
CA GLU A 352 11.28 -23.74 4.46
C GLU A 352 10.24 -23.79 5.58
N LEU A 353 8.95 -23.68 5.26
CA LEU A 353 7.87 -23.77 6.23
C LEU A 353 7.80 -25.16 6.87
N ALA A 354 8.05 -26.21 6.10
CA ALA A 354 8.10 -27.58 6.61
C ALA A 354 9.29 -27.80 7.56
N MET A 355 10.47 -27.28 7.20
CA MET A 355 11.71 -27.43 7.98
C MET A 355 11.78 -26.50 9.19
N ARG A 356 11.25 -25.28 9.08
CA ARG A 356 11.27 -24.23 10.10
C ARG A 356 9.88 -23.65 10.33
N LYS A 357 8.97 -24.48 10.83
CA LYS A 357 7.61 -24.07 11.21
C LYS A 357 7.63 -22.79 12.07
N PRO A 358 6.96 -21.71 11.62
CA PRO A 358 6.76 -20.51 12.42
C PRO A 358 5.91 -20.82 13.65
N LYS A 359 6.17 -20.11 14.75
CA LYS A 359 5.36 -20.18 15.98
C LYS A 359 4.46 -18.95 16.05
N VAL A 360 3.38 -19.02 16.82
CA VAL A 360 2.45 -17.89 17.08
C VAL A 360 3.19 -16.60 17.45
N ARG A 361 4.22 -16.69 18.32
CA ARG A 361 5.06 -15.55 18.70
C ARG A 361 5.84 -14.90 17.55
N ASP A 362 6.17 -15.66 16.50
CA ASP A 362 6.89 -15.12 15.34
C ASP A 362 5.95 -14.24 14.51
N PHE A 363 4.64 -14.51 14.58
CA PHE A 363 3.64 -13.68 13.93
C PHE A 363 3.34 -12.40 14.71
N SER A 364 3.20 -12.46 16.04
CA SER A 364 2.99 -11.26 16.86
C SER A 364 4.19 -10.30 16.81
N ALA A 365 5.42 -10.83 16.72
CA ALA A 365 6.62 -10.03 16.55
C ALA A 365 6.86 -9.53 15.12
N LEU A 366 6.12 -10.03 14.13
CA LEU A 366 6.40 -9.82 12.71
C LEU A 366 6.38 -8.34 12.32
N ARG A 367 5.38 -7.59 12.78
CA ARG A 367 5.20 -6.16 12.48
C ARG A 367 6.40 -5.32 12.94
N HIS A 368 6.97 -5.67 14.09
CA HIS A 368 8.16 -4.99 14.62
C HIS A 368 9.44 -5.47 13.91
N ASP A 369 9.61 -6.77 13.72
CA ASP A 369 10.82 -7.31 13.12
C ASP A 369 10.98 -6.84 11.65
N VAL A 370 9.91 -6.73 10.86
CA VAL A 370 10.00 -6.27 9.45
C VAL A 370 10.33 -4.78 9.30
N ALA A 371 10.24 -3.98 10.36
CA ALA A 371 10.66 -2.57 10.37
C ALA A 371 12.19 -2.39 10.37
N SER A 372 12.94 -3.46 10.64
CA SER A 372 14.39 -3.46 10.59
C SER A 372 14.91 -4.45 9.54
N VAL A 373 15.96 -4.08 8.81
CA VAL A 373 16.60 -4.98 7.83
C VAL A 373 17.02 -6.29 8.49
N LYS A 374 17.56 -6.24 9.72
CA LYS A 374 17.99 -7.44 10.46
C LYS A 374 16.81 -8.34 10.84
N GLY A 375 15.63 -7.78 11.12
CA GLY A 375 14.47 -8.55 11.53
C GLY A 375 13.86 -9.39 10.40
N TRP A 376 14.05 -9.00 9.13
CA TRP A 376 13.73 -9.85 7.97
C TRP A 376 14.47 -11.19 7.97
N TRP A 377 15.72 -11.20 8.45
CA TRP A 377 16.50 -12.43 8.59
C TRP A 377 16.31 -13.12 9.93
N ARG A 378 15.84 -12.43 10.98
CA ARG A 378 15.70 -13.00 12.32
C ARG A 378 14.37 -13.73 12.51
N ASN A 379 13.28 -13.13 12.07
CA ASN A 379 11.94 -13.66 12.22
C ASN A 379 11.66 -14.77 11.19
N ARG A 380 11.04 -15.88 11.62
CA ARG A 380 10.84 -17.05 10.77
C ARG A 380 9.85 -16.81 9.64
N VAL A 381 8.83 -16.00 9.91
CA VAL A 381 7.78 -15.67 8.94
C VAL A 381 8.37 -14.79 7.84
N SER A 382 9.02 -13.67 8.21
CA SER A 382 9.67 -12.78 7.24
C SER A 382 10.81 -13.47 6.48
N ARG A 383 11.57 -14.36 7.13
CA ARG A 383 12.61 -15.15 6.45
C ARG A 383 12.00 -16.09 5.41
N THR A 384 10.87 -16.73 5.70
CA THR A 384 10.18 -17.60 4.72
C THR A 384 9.73 -16.79 3.50
N LEU A 385 9.22 -15.58 3.70
CA LEU A 385 8.89 -14.64 2.62
C LEU A 385 10.14 -14.19 1.84
N LEU A 386 11.25 -13.96 2.52
CA LEU A 386 12.53 -13.60 1.91
C LEU A 386 13.08 -14.74 1.05
N VAL A 387 13.04 -15.98 1.54
CA VAL A 387 13.40 -17.19 0.80
C VAL A 387 12.54 -17.31 -0.47
N PHE A 388 11.22 -17.17 -0.35
CA PHE A 388 10.29 -17.16 -1.48
C PHE A 388 10.72 -16.14 -2.56
N MET A 389 10.94 -14.90 -2.13
CA MET A 389 11.24 -13.78 -3.03
C MET A 389 12.58 -13.95 -3.72
N LEU A 390 13.66 -14.20 -2.97
CA LEU A 390 15.00 -14.33 -3.52
C LEU A 390 15.16 -15.57 -4.41
N ALA A 391 14.51 -16.70 -4.06
CA ALA A 391 14.47 -17.87 -4.93
C ALA A 391 13.73 -17.58 -6.25
N THR A 392 12.63 -16.84 -6.20
CA THR A 392 11.87 -16.44 -7.40
C THR A 392 12.68 -15.50 -8.29
N ILE A 393 13.37 -14.52 -7.71
CA ILE A 393 14.26 -13.60 -8.44
C ILE A 393 15.42 -14.39 -9.07
N GLY A 394 16.03 -15.31 -8.33
CA GLY A 394 17.10 -16.16 -8.85
C GLY A 394 16.64 -17.03 -10.03
N SER A 395 15.45 -17.61 -9.96
CA SER A 395 14.87 -18.42 -11.04
C SER A 395 14.54 -17.58 -12.28
N ALA A 396 13.97 -16.39 -12.08
CA ALA A 396 13.72 -15.45 -13.17
C ALA A 396 15.02 -15.00 -13.86
N ALA A 397 16.04 -14.63 -13.08
CA ALA A 397 17.36 -14.28 -13.61
C ALA A 397 18.00 -15.47 -14.36
N GLY A 398 17.88 -16.68 -13.81
CA GLY A 398 18.38 -17.90 -14.45
C GLY A 398 17.69 -18.22 -15.77
N THR A 399 16.38 -18.00 -15.86
CA THR A 399 15.62 -18.14 -17.11
C THR A 399 16.15 -17.20 -18.20
N TRP A 400 16.43 -15.94 -17.86
CA TRP A 400 16.99 -14.97 -18.81
C TRP A 400 18.42 -15.32 -19.22
N VAL A 401 19.30 -15.57 -18.25
CA VAL A 401 20.72 -15.86 -18.52
C VAL A 401 20.88 -17.15 -19.31
N ALA A 402 20.19 -18.23 -18.91
CA ALA A 402 20.21 -19.49 -19.62
C ALA A 402 19.55 -19.38 -21.00
N GLY A 403 18.42 -18.68 -21.10
CA GLY A 403 17.75 -18.45 -22.39
C GLY A 403 18.64 -17.73 -23.40
N LEU A 404 19.35 -16.68 -22.97
CA LEU A 404 20.31 -15.96 -23.82
C LEU A 404 21.51 -16.82 -24.22
N ARG A 405 22.04 -17.64 -23.29
CA ARG A 405 23.11 -18.61 -23.57
C ARG A 405 22.67 -19.65 -24.61
N ILE A 406 21.47 -20.21 -24.46
CA ILE A 406 20.89 -21.17 -25.41
C ILE A 406 20.73 -20.52 -26.79
N ALA A 407 20.18 -19.31 -26.86
CA ALA A 407 20.06 -18.58 -28.12
C ALA A 407 21.44 -18.33 -28.76
N GLY A 408 22.44 -17.93 -27.98
CA GLY A 408 23.82 -17.76 -28.44
C GLY A 408 24.44 -19.04 -28.98
N ALA A 409 24.26 -20.19 -28.31
CA ALA A 409 24.76 -21.47 -28.77
C ALA A 409 24.08 -21.97 -30.06
N LEU A 410 22.81 -21.62 -30.27
CA LEU A 410 22.05 -22.04 -31.45
C LEU A 410 22.22 -21.11 -32.66
N PHE A 411 22.47 -19.82 -32.45
CA PHE A 411 22.48 -18.81 -33.52
C PHE A 411 23.80 -18.04 -33.64
N GLY A 412 24.70 -18.14 -32.68
CA GLY A 412 25.97 -17.40 -32.61
C GLY A 412 27.16 -18.10 -33.28
N SER A 413 27.00 -19.29 -33.85
CA SER A 413 28.06 -19.97 -34.62
C SER A 413 28.13 -19.44 -36.06
N GLY A 414 28.37 -18.13 -36.20
CA GLY A 414 28.42 -17.40 -37.46
C GLY A 414 29.23 -16.11 -37.34
N SER A 415 30.45 -16.21 -36.83
CA SER A 415 31.52 -15.21 -37.00
C SER A 415 32.87 -15.89 -37.00
#